data_AF-A0A7L7VYH4-F1
#
_entry.id   AF-A0A7L7VYH4-F1
#
_cell.length_a   1.000
_cell.length_b   1.000
_cell.length_c   1.000
_cell.angle_alpha   90.00
_cell.angle_beta   90.00
_cell.angle_gamma   90.00
#
_symmetry.space_group_name_H-M   'P 1'
#
loop_
_entity.id
_entity.type
_entity.pdbx_description
1 polymer ?
#
loop_
_entity_poly.entity_id
_entity_poly.type
_entity_poly.pdbx_seq_one_letter_code
_entity_poly.pdbx_strand_id
1 'polypeptide(L)'
;MTHNNESGQVLLAADDSMSSPEENEFALRCPECGEATGLHIDGVVVENAGGQRVQVEADGEDSGARLDVRLETGQPHDGRRHKFTLTGSCEHCGGSFSLGFKQHKGTTFFSKTFTP
;
A
#
# COMPACT_ATOMS: atom_id res chain seq x y z
N MET A 1 -14.66 -16.87 26.16
CA MET A 1 -13.42 -16.09 26.39
C MET A 1 -13.05 -15.48 25.05
N THR A 2 -13.39 -14.22 24.85
CA THR A 2 -13.14 -13.46 23.62
C THR A 2 -11.74 -12.87 23.71
N HIS A 3 -10.82 -13.34 22.87
CA HIS A 3 -9.50 -12.73 22.74
C HIS A 3 -9.64 -11.43 21.94
N ASN A 4 -9.67 -10.30 22.66
CA ASN A 4 -9.41 -8.98 22.10
C ASN A 4 -7.94 -8.93 21.68
N ASN A 5 -7.68 -9.10 20.39
CA ASN A 5 -6.35 -8.85 19.84
C ASN A 5 -6.27 -7.36 19.52
N GLU A 6 -5.93 -6.56 20.53
CA GLU A 6 -5.51 -5.17 20.35
C GLU A 6 -4.16 -5.17 19.62
N SER A 7 -4.19 -5.31 18.30
CA SER A 7 -3.04 -5.05 17.44
C SER A 7 -2.84 -3.53 17.32
N GLY A 8 -2.44 -2.92 18.44
CA GLY A 8 -1.94 -1.54 18.54
C GLY A 8 -0.45 -1.44 18.22
N GLN A 9 0.13 -2.44 17.54
CA GLN A 9 1.46 -2.28 16.97
C GLN A 9 1.36 -1.40 15.73
N VAL A 10 1.94 -0.20 15.84
CA VAL A 10 2.23 0.66 14.71
C VAL A 10 3.10 -0.15 13.75
N LEU A 11 2.52 -0.63 12.64
CA LEU A 11 3.23 -1.47 11.68
C LEU A 11 4.33 -0.70 10.93
N LEU A 12 4.23 0.63 10.87
CA LEU A 12 5.20 1.52 10.24
C LEU A 12 5.26 2.84 11.02
N ALA A 13 6.24 2.99 11.91
CA ALA A 13 6.56 4.28 12.51
C ALA A 13 7.47 5.03 11.53
N ALA A 14 6.86 5.67 10.52
CA ALA A 14 7.57 6.55 9.59
C ALA A 14 7.72 7.94 10.24
N ASP A 15 8.51 8.04 11.31
CA ASP A 15 8.87 9.34 11.88
C ASP A 15 10.22 9.25 12.62
N ASP A 16 11.27 8.88 11.90
CA ASP A 16 12.61 9.34 12.25
C ASP A 16 13.46 9.45 10.99
N SER A 17 14.18 10.57 10.86
CA SER A 17 15.29 10.75 9.93
C SER A 17 16.39 9.69 10.08
N MET A 18 16.33 8.87 11.14
CA MET A 18 17.16 7.70 11.42
C MET A 18 16.53 6.37 11.00
N SER A 19 15.33 6.34 10.41
CA SER A 19 14.75 5.09 9.91
C SER A 19 15.67 4.49 8.85
N SER A 20 16.11 3.25 9.09
CA SER A 20 16.90 2.43 8.18
C SER A 20 15.93 1.49 7.46
N PRO A 21 15.48 1.82 6.24
CA PRO A 21 14.50 1.00 5.53
C PRO A 21 15.02 -0.43 5.29
N GLU A 22 16.33 -0.59 5.14
CA GLU A 22 17.02 -1.88 5.04
C GLU A 22 16.92 -2.74 6.32
N GLU A 23 16.78 -2.15 7.51
CA GLU A 23 16.51 -2.91 8.75
C GLU A 23 15.03 -3.32 8.88
N ASN A 24 14.16 -2.77 8.03
CA ASN A 24 12.74 -3.06 7.95
C ASN A 24 12.40 -4.06 6.84
N GLU A 25 13.36 -4.92 6.46
CA GLU A 25 13.26 -5.91 5.39
C GLU A 25 11.99 -6.79 5.48
N PHE A 26 11.41 -6.93 6.68
CA PHE A 26 10.19 -7.70 6.94
C PHE A 26 9.03 -6.88 7.53
N ALA A 27 9.05 -5.56 7.40
CA ALA A 27 7.97 -4.70 7.90
C ALA A 27 6.62 -5.00 7.23
N LEU A 28 6.65 -5.63 6.05
CA LEU A 28 5.47 -6.09 5.33
C LEU A 28 5.50 -7.61 5.16
N ARG A 29 4.32 -8.21 5.32
CA ARG A 29 4.07 -9.65 5.11
C ARG A 29 2.90 -9.82 4.18
N CYS A 30 2.97 -10.85 3.33
CA CYS A 30 1.89 -11.26 2.46
C CYS A 30 0.60 -11.41 3.29
N PRO A 31 -0.49 -10.71 2.94
CA PRO A 31 -1.74 -10.81 3.69
C PRO A 31 -2.38 -12.20 3.63
N GLU A 32 -2.02 -13.00 2.62
CA GLU A 32 -2.54 -14.36 2.42
C GLU A 32 -1.69 -15.41 3.15
N CYS A 33 -0.41 -15.56 2.78
CA CYS A 33 0.45 -16.63 3.30
C CYS A 33 1.35 -16.22 4.47
N GLY A 34 1.44 -14.92 4.79
CA GLY A 34 2.26 -14.41 5.90
C GLY A 34 3.76 -14.33 5.63
N GLU A 35 4.21 -14.74 4.42
CA GLU A 35 5.60 -14.63 3.99
C GLU A 35 6.07 -13.18 3.96
N ALA A 36 7.32 -12.96 4.38
CA ALA A 36 7.90 -11.62 4.45
C ALA A 36 8.79 -11.31 3.23
N THR A 37 9.05 -12.30 2.38
CA THR A 37 9.82 -12.18 1.14
C THR A 37 8.93 -12.45 -0.06
N GLY A 38 9.46 -12.18 -1.27
CA GLY A 38 8.75 -12.48 -2.51
C GLY A 38 7.50 -11.63 -2.74
N LEU A 39 7.45 -10.45 -2.13
CA LEU A 39 6.42 -9.44 -2.35
C LEU A 39 6.90 -8.49 -3.45
N HIS A 40 6.16 -8.43 -4.55
CA HIS A 40 6.39 -7.54 -5.67
C HIS A 40 5.35 -6.43 -5.63
N ILE A 41 5.79 -5.17 -5.70
CA ILE A 41 4.88 -4.01 -5.75
C ILE A 41 4.78 -3.56 -7.21
N ASP A 42 3.60 -3.81 -7.77
CA ASP A 42 3.33 -3.68 -9.20
C ASP A 42 2.45 -2.46 -9.51
N GLY A 43 2.02 -1.72 -8.48
CA GLY A 43 1.25 -0.50 -8.72
C GLY A 43 1.00 0.36 -7.50
N VAL A 44 0.57 1.59 -7.79
CA VAL A 44 0.12 2.57 -6.81
C VAL A 44 -1.13 3.27 -7.29
N VAL A 45 -2.11 3.41 -6.39
CA VAL A 45 -3.31 4.21 -6.59
C VAL A 45 -3.34 5.33 -5.58
N VAL A 46 -3.35 6.57 -6.04
CA VAL A 46 -3.55 7.78 -5.23
C VAL A 46 -4.95 8.29 -5.47
N GLU A 47 -5.70 8.50 -4.39
CA GLU A 47 -7.06 9.03 -4.41
C GLU A 47 -7.15 10.24 -3.49
N ASN A 48 -7.71 11.34 -3.99
CA ASN A 48 -7.96 12.53 -3.18
C ASN A 48 -9.38 12.52 -2.57
N ALA A 49 -9.69 13.52 -1.74
CA ALA A 49 -10.99 13.56 -1.06
C ALA A 49 -12.17 13.79 -2.02
N GLY A 50 -11.90 14.31 -3.22
CA GLY A 50 -12.89 14.47 -4.29
C GLY A 50 -13.17 13.17 -5.04
N GLY A 51 -12.50 12.07 -4.69
CA GLY A 51 -12.62 10.78 -5.36
C GLY A 51 -11.85 10.71 -6.67
N GLN A 52 -11.02 11.70 -6.99
CA GLN A 52 -10.17 11.66 -8.17
C GLN A 52 -9.03 10.68 -7.93
N ARG A 53 -8.79 9.82 -8.92
CA ARG A 53 -7.81 8.74 -8.82
C ARG A 53 -6.72 8.90 -9.86
N VAL A 54 -5.49 8.68 -9.41
CA VAL A 54 -4.31 8.45 -10.23
C VAL A 54 -3.85 7.03 -9.96
N GLN A 55 -3.85 6.20 -11.00
CA GLN A 55 -3.35 4.84 -10.92
C GLN A 55 -2.11 4.71 -11.80
N VAL A 56 -1.08 4.12 -11.23
CA VAL A 56 0.18 3.78 -11.88
C VAL A 56 0.36 2.29 -11.74
N GLU A 57 0.39 1.58 -12.85
CA GLU A 57 0.73 0.16 -12.92
C GLU A 57 2.11 0.02 -13.55
N ALA A 58 2.97 -0.77 -12.91
CA ALA A 58 4.27 -1.19 -13.38
C ALA A 58 4.18 -2.66 -13.77
N ASP A 59 4.63 -2.98 -14.97
CA ASP A 59 4.72 -4.35 -15.47
C ASP A 59 6.03 -4.53 -16.25
N GLY A 60 6.51 -5.77 -16.35
CA GLY A 60 7.75 -6.14 -17.02
C GLY A 60 8.85 -6.62 -16.08
N GLU A 61 9.71 -7.49 -16.62
CA GLU A 61 10.86 -8.09 -15.94
C GLU A 61 12.18 -7.35 -16.32
N ASP A 62 13.33 -8.03 -16.19
CA ASP A 62 14.72 -7.57 -16.38
C ASP A 62 15.04 -6.71 -17.62
N SER A 63 14.14 -6.62 -18.60
CA SER A 63 14.41 -6.01 -19.92
C SER A 63 13.50 -4.83 -20.30
N GLY A 64 12.56 -4.42 -19.44
CA GLY A 64 11.85 -3.15 -19.63
C GLY A 64 10.64 -2.97 -18.72
N ALA A 65 10.49 -1.77 -18.15
CA ALA A 65 9.33 -1.39 -17.37
C ALA A 65 8.28 -0.69 -18.25
N ARG A 66 7.03 -1.16 -18.19
CA ARG A 66 5.86 -0.46 -18.71
C ARG A 66 5.19 0.31 -17.57
N LEU A 67 4.87 1.58 -17.82
CA LEU A 67 4.15 2.43 -16.88
C LEU A 67 2.82 2.87 -17.49
N ASP A 68 1.70 2.49 -16.89
CA ASP A 68 0.37 2.96 -17.28
C ASP A 68 -0.13 3.99 -16.27
N VAL A 69 -0.25 5.27 -16.67
CA VAL A 69 -0.77 6.36 -15.82
C VAL A 69 -2.19 6.70 -16.24
N ARG A 70 -3.16 6.50 -15.35
CA ARG A 70 -4.57 6.87 -15.57
C ARG A 70 -4.93 8.06 -14.70
N LEU A 71 -5.37 9.16 -15.33
CA LEU A 71 -5.84 10.37 -14.66
C LEU A 71 -7.35 10.48 -14.85
N GLU A 72 -8.14 10.39 -13.78
CA GLU A 72 -9.56 10.75 -13.83
C GLU A 72 -9.73 12.27 -13.65
N THR A 73 -10.42 12.93 -14.57
CA THR A 73 -10.40 14.38 -14.84
C THR A 73 -10.84 15.33 -13.69
N GLY A 74 -10.45 16.61 -13.85
CA GLY A 74 -10.29 17.67 -12.85
C GLY A 74 -11.50 18.45 -12.32
N GLN A 75 -11.56 18.64 -10.99
CA GLN A 75 -11.77 19.92 -10.31
C GLN A 75 -10.81 19.96 -9.09
N PRO A 76 -10.17 21.09 -8.74
CA PRO A 76 -9.39 21.19 -7.51
C PRO A 76 -10.32 21.04 -6.31
N HIS A 77 -10.09 20.01 -5.50
CA HIS A 77 -10.86 19.77 -4.28
C HIS A 77 -10.02 20.12 -3.05
N ASP A 78 -10.57 20.94 -2.15
CA ASP A 78 -10.03 21.16 -0.79
C ASP A 78 -10.31 19.91 0.06
N GLY A 79 -9.48 18.89 -0.17
CA GLY A 79 -9.62 17.57 0.40
C GLY A 79 -8.54 17.25 1.41
N ARG A 80 -8.88 17.20 2.70
CA ARG A 80 -7.94 16.76 3.76
C ARG A 80 -7.85 15.23 3.91
N ARG A 81 -8.35 14.47 2.93
CA ARG A 81 -8.45 13.02 2.96
C ARG A 81 -7.81 12.46 1.71
N HIS A 82 -6.59 11.98 1.84
CA HIS A 82 -5.89 11.27 0.77
C HIS A 82 -5.84 9.79 1.13
N LYS A 83 -5.98 8.95 0.11
CA LYS A 83 -5.74 7.53 0.21
C LYS A 83 -4.64 7.17 -0.78
N PHE A 84 -3.64 6.44 -0.33
CA PHE A 84 -2.67 5.80 -1.22
C PHE A 84 -2.78 4.29 -1.03
N THR A 85 -2.81 3.55 -2.12
CA THR A 85 -2.91 2.09 -2.11
C THR A 85 -1.78 1.53 -2.94
N LEU A 86 -0.90 0.75 -2.35
CA LEU A 86 0.05 -0.07 -3.11
C LEU A 86 -0.64 -1.37 -3.50
N THR A 87 -0.45 -1.81 -4.73
CA THR A 87 -0.94 -3.11 -5.23
C THR A 87 0.25 -3.96 -5.65
N GLY A 88 0.11 -5.28 -5.52
CA GLY A 88 1.22 -6.17 -5.80
C GLY A 88 0.85 -7.63 -5.74
N SER A 89 1.86 -8.48 -5.87
CA SER A 89 1.74 -9.93 -5.92
C SER A 89 2.77 -10.63 -5.01
N CYS A 90 2.44 -11.83 -4.55
CA CYS A 90 3.34 -12.66 -3.76
C CYS A 90 3.76 -13.89 -4.58
N GLU A 91 5.06 -14.05 -4.85
CA GLU A 91 5.57 -15.16 -5.65
C GLU A 91 5.42 -16.53 -4.97
N HIS A 92 5.33 -16.56 -3.63
CA HIS A 92 5.21 -17.80 -2.87
C HIS A 92 3.83 -18.43 -2.94
N CYS A 93 2.76 -17.62 -2.91
CA CYS A 93 1.37 -18.10 -2.96
C CYS A 93 0.65 -17.76 -4.27
N GLY A 94 1.23 -16.91 -5.13
CA GLY A 94 0.60 -16.40 -6.34
C GLY A 94 -0.52 -15.37 -6.08
N GLY A 95 -0.76 -15.03 -4.81
CA GLY A 95 -1.84 -14.13 -4.42
C GLY A 95 -1.55 -12.67 -4.74
N SER A 96 -2.59 -11.94 -5.11
CA SER A 96 -2.54 -10.48 -5.23
C SER A 96 -2.90 -9.80 -3.92
N PHE A 97 -2.30 -8.65 -3.64
CA PHE A 97 -2.57 -7.89 -2.43
C PHE A 97 -2.69 -6.39 -2.69
N SER A 98 -3.31 -5.72 -1.70
CA SER A 98 -3.34 -4.27 -1.62
C SER A 98 -3.00 -3.78 -0.21
N LEU A 99 -2.19 -2.73 -0.13
CA LEU A 99 -1.78 -2.05 1.09
C LEU A 99 -2.32 -0.64 1.04
N GLY A 100 -3.41 -0.39 1.78
CA GLY A 100 -4.11 0.88 1.78
C GLY A 100 -3.70 1.73 2.97
N PHE A 101 -3.39 2.98 2.70
CA PHE A 101 -3.13 4.00 3.69
C PHE A 101 -4.11 5.14 3.48
N LYS A 102 -4.76 5.58 4.56
CA LYS A 102 -5.78 6.63 4.51
C LYS A 102 -5.48 7.67 5.56
N GLN A 103 -5.36 8.93 5.15
CA GLN A 103 -5.25 10.04 6.08
C GLN A 103 -6.63 10.60 6.41
N HIS A 104 -6.91 10.78 7.70
CA HIS A 104 -8.13 11.43 8.15
C HIS A 104 -7.89 12.20 9.46
N LYS A 105 -8.05 13.53 9.42
CA LYS A 105 -7.89 14.44 10.57
C LYS A 105 -6.52 14.29 11.27
N GLY A 106 -5.44 14.20 10.49
CA GLY A 106 -4.08 14.07 11.02
C GLY A 106 -3.69 12.65 11.47
N THR A 107 -4.62 11.68 11.42
CA THR A 107 -4.32 10.27 11.68
C THR A 107 -4.14 9.51 10.37
N THR A 108 -3.13 8.64 10.31
CA THR A 108 -2.91 7.70 9.21
C THR A 108 -3.42 6.32 9.61
N PHE A 109 -4.35 5.79 8.83
CA PHE A 109 -4.89 4.45 8.98
C PHE A 109 -4.23 3.53 7.96
N PHE A 110 -3.84 2.33 8.40
CA PHE A 110 -3.26 1.29 7.54
C PHE A 110 -4.24 0.12 7.40
N SER A 111 -4.26 -0.48 6.21
CA SER A 111 -5.05 -1.66 5.88
C SER A 111 -4.27 -2.56 4.93
N LYS A 112 -4.44 -3.87 5.10
CA LYS A 112 -3.91 -4.88 4.19
C LYS A 112 -5.05 -5.79 3.74
N THR A 113 -5.14 -6.04 2.44
CA THR A 113 -6.20 -6.82 1.84
C THR A 113 -5.62 -7.79 0.83
N PHE A 114 -6.06 -9.04 0.90
CA PHE A 114 -5.86 -10.02 -0.17
C PHE A 114 -6.91 -9.80 -1.26
N THR A 115 -6.49 -9.91 -2.51
CA THR A 115 -7.38 -9.87 -3.68
C THR A 115 -7.33 -11.25 -4.34
N PRO A 116 -8.41 -12.04 -4.28
CA PRO A 116 -8.48 -13.37 -4.89
C PRO A 116 -8.41 -13.33 -6.41
#